data_AF-A0A2G6NP68-F1
#
_entry.id   AF-A0A2G6NP68-F1
#
_cell.length_a   1.000
_cell.length_b   1.000
_cell.length_c   1.000
_cell.angle_alpha   90.00
_cell.angle_beta   90.00
_cell.angle_gamma   90.00
#
_symmetry.space_group_name_H-M   'P 1'
#
loop_
_entity.id
_entity.type
_entity.pdbx_description
1 polymer ?
#
loop_
_entity_poly.entity_id
_entity_poly.type
_entity_poly.pdbx_seq_one_letter_code
_entity_poly.pdbx_strand_id
1 'polypeptide(L)'
;MMYLDLELVLGAFAAGIIISSFFEHKQDLPEKLTSFGFGFLVPLFFIHIGTTIKLELLAHLAIWKIVFVFLALTLLVRFLSSFVFIKDLGFRGILLFSMSQSMPLTLVIAAATVAFDSQSIDEIHYFSLIIASVIGVIIHSVSIKFLGEKKSTQDAKKDHE
;
A
#
# COMPACT_ATOMS: atom_id res chain seq x y z
N MET A 1 -7.93 -13.44 -23.36
CA MET A 1 -8.30 -12.75 -22.11
C MET A 1 -9.74 -12.25 -22.15
N MET A 2 -10.19 -11.56 -23.20
CA MET A 2 -11.63 -11.22 -23.44
C MET A 2 -12.60 -12.41 -23.58
N TYR A 3 -12.12 -13.66 -23.58
CA TYR A 3 -12.94 -14.87 -23.74
C TYR A 3 -13.13 -15.65 -22.43
N LEU A 4 -12.41 -15.28 -21.36
CA LEU A 4 -12.40 -16.00 -20.08
C LEU A 4 -12.88 -15.13 -18.91
N ASP A 5 -13.33 -13.88 -19.16
CA ASP A 5 -13.61 -12.86 -18.15
C ASP A 5 -12.50 -12.69 -17.09
N LEU A 6 -11.25 -13.03 -17.47
CA LEU A 6 -10.12 -12.91 -16.56
C LEU A 6 -9.65 -11.46 -16.54
N GLU A 7 -9.65 -10.86 -15.35
CA GLU A 7 -9.18 -9.51 -15.09
C GLU A 7 -7.80 -9.30 -15.74
N LEU A 8 -7.65 -8.20 -16.49
CA LEU A 8 -6.38 -7.83 -17.14
C LEU A 8 -5.21 -7.84 -16.14
N VAL A 9 -5.48 -7.51 -14.88
CA VAL A 9 -4.54 -7.47 -13.75
C VAL A 9 -3.95 -8.86 -13.46
N LEU A 10 -4.76 -9.92 -13.47
CA LEU A 10 -4.29 -11.31 -13.26
C LEU A 10 -3.36 -11.76 -14.39
N GLY A 11 -3.67 -11.34 -15.62
CA GLY A 11 -2.82 -11.55 -16.78
C GLY A 11 -1.45 -10.91 -16.67
N ALA A 12 -1.41 -9.63 -16.28
CA ALA A 12 -0.18 -8.89 -16.05
C ALA A 12 0.65 -9.50 -14.91
N PHE A 13 0.00 -9.94 -13.84
CA PHE A 13 0.65 -10.61 -12.72
C PHE A 13 1.30 -11.94 -13.13
N ALA A 14 0.58 -12.80 -13.87
CA ALA A 14 1.12 -14.06 -14.37
C ALA A 14 2.30 -13.84 -15.33
N ALA A 15 2.20 -12.85 -16.22
CA ALA A 15 3.30 -12.47 -17.11
C ALA A 15 4.54 -12.02 -16.30
N GLY A 16 4.35 -11.25 -15.23
CA GLY A 16 5.42 -10.85 -14.32
C GLY A 16 6.14 -12.04 -13.67
N ILE A 17 5.39 -13.05 -13.20
CA ILE A 17 5.97 -14.29 -12.64
C ILE A 17 6.80 -15.03 -13.70
N ILE A 18 6.25 -15.19 -14.92
CA ILE A 18 6.95 -15.86 -16.01
C ILE A 18 8.25 -15.13 -16.38
N ILE A 19 8.18 -13.80 -16.52
CA ILE A 19 9.35 -12.98 -16.84
C ILE A 19 10.40 -13.10 -15.72
N SER A 20 9.99 -13.00 -14.45
CA SER A 20 10.90 -13.11 -13.31
C SER A 20 11.56 -14.49 -13.22
N SER A 21 10.86 -15.57 -13.56
CA SER A 21 11.35 -16.94 -13.40
C SER A 21 12.17 -17.45 -14.59
N PHE A 22 11.82 -17.08 -15.82
CA PHE A 22 12.50 -17.59 -17.02
C PHE A 22 13.67 -16.72 -17.49
N PHE A 23 13.73 -15.45 -17.08
CA PHE A 23 14.77 -14.51 -17.51
C PHE A 23 15.81 -14.18 -16.42
N GLU A 24 15.93 -15.00 -15.36
CA GLU A 24 16.94 -14.81 -14.29
C GLU A 24 18.38 -14.67 -14.82
N HIS A 25 18.70 -15.30 -15.96
CA HIS A 25 20.02 -15.29 -16.60
C HIS A 25 20.27 -14.06 -17.50
N LYS A 26 19.25 -13.23 -17.75
CA LYS A 26 19.27 -12.02 -18.60
C LYS A 26 18.59 -10.87 -17.85
N GLN A 27 19.27 -10.34 -16.84
CA GLN A 27 18.71 -9.35 -15.91
C GLN A 27 18.34 -8.00 -16.55
N ASP A 28 18.89 -7.70 -17.74
CA ASP A 28 18.60 -6.46 -18.47
C ASP A 28 17.10 -6.24 -18.72
N LEU A 29 16.34 -7.31 -18.97
CA LEU A 29 14.91 -7.19 -19.27
C LEU A 29 14.07 -6.94 -18.01
N PRO A 30 14.16 -7.76 -16.94
CA PRO A 30 13.52 -7.45 -15.66
C PRO A 30 13.90 -6.08 -15.10
N GLU A 31 15.17 -5.68 -15.20
CA GLU A 31 15.64 -4.38 -14.70
C GLU A 31 15.06 -3.20 -15.48
N LYS A 32 15.04 -3.28 -16.82
CA LYS A 32 14.41 -2.24 -17.65
C LYS A 32 12.91 -2.16 -17.44
N LEU A 33 12.23 -3.29 -17.31
CA LEU A 33 10.79 -3.33 -17.01
C LEU A 33 10.49 -2.74 -15.63
N THR A 34 11.32 -3.03 -14.63
CA THR A 34 11.20 -2.48 -13.27
C THR A 34 11.44 -0.97 -13.28
N SER A 35 12.48 -0.52 -13.98
CA SER A 35 12.80 0.91 -14.14
C SER A 35 11.68 1.67 -14.84
N PHE A 36 11.09 1.09 -15.90
CA PHE A 36 9.94 1.65 -16.59
C PHE A 36 8.68 1.65 -15.71
N GLY A 37 8.47 0.58 -14.95
CA GLY A 37 7.36 0.45 -13.99
C GLY A 37 7.39 1.56 -12.95
N PHE A 38 8.47 1.67 -12.18
CA PHE A 38 8.59 2.66 -11.12
C PHE A 38 8.85 4.09 -11.64
N GLY A 39 9.52 4.24 -12.78
CA GLY A 39 9.88 5.55 -13.34
C GLY A 39 8.78 6.21 -14.19
N PHE A 40 7.92 5.43 -14.83
CA PHE A 40 6.88 5.95 -15.73
C PHE A 40 5.46 5.50 -15.35
N LEU A 41 5.23 4.19 -15.20
CA LEU A 41 3.87 3.66 -14.99
C LEU A 41 3.28 4.02 -13.62
N VAL A 42 4.05 3.91 -12.55
CA VAL A 42 3.60 4.25 -11.18
C VAL A 42 3.24 5.74 -11.06
N PRO A 43 4.06 6.71 -11.52
CA PRO A 43 3.67 8.11 -11.56
C PRO A 43 2.40 8.37 -12.37
N LEU A 44 2.29 7.78 -13.57
CA LEU A 44 1.10 7.95 -14.42
C LEU A 44 -0.17 7.40 -13.75
N PHE A 45 -0.06 6.24 -13.08
CA PHE A 45 -1.13 5.66 -12.28
C PHE A 45 -1.61 6.63 -11.20
N PHE A 46 -0.70 7.23 -10.43
CA PHE A 46 -1.07 8.19 -9.39
C PHE A 46 -1.66 9.48 -9.94
N ILE A 47 -1.19 9.97 -11.10
CA ILE A 47 -1.81 11.10 -11.79
C ILE A 47 -3.26 10.76 -12.16
N HIS A 48 -3.47 9.62 -12.82
CA HIS A 48 -4.81 9.20 -13.25
C HIS A 48 -5.76 9.10 -12.05
N ILE A 49 -5.40 8.33 -11.03
CA ILE A 49 -6.23 8.13 -9.83
C ILE A 49 -6.49 9.47 -9.13
N GLY A 50 -5.46 10.32 -9.00
CA GLY A 50 -5.59 11.65 -8.40
C GLY A 50 -6.59 12.54 -9.14
N THR A 51 -6.59 12.51 -10.48
CA THR A 51 -7.55 13.29 -11.29
C THR A 51 -8.99 12.78 -11.20
N THR A 52 -9.21 11.52 -10.81
CA THR A 52 -10.54 10.93 -10.69
C THR A 52 -11.22 11.24 -9.35
N ILE A 53 -10.48 11.73 -8.34
CA ILE A 53 -11.05 12.02 -7.01
C ILE A 53 -12.07 13.15 -7.08
N LYS A 54 -13.31 12.85 -6.70
CA LYS A 54 -14.37 13.85 -6.56
C LYS A 54 -14.26 14.56 -5.21
N LEU A 55 -13.82 15.82 -5.23
CA LEU A 55 -13.60 16.59 -4.00
C LEU A 55 -14.88 16.87 -3.21
N GLU A 56 -16.02 16.96 -3.90
CA GLU A 56 -17.35 17.15 -3.30
C GLU A 56 -17.68 16.07 -2.27
N LEU A 57 -17.20 14.85 -2.54
CA LEU A 57 -17.45 13.69 -1.70
C LEU A 57 -16.80 13.82 -0.31
N LEU A 58 -15.69 14.57 -0.17
CA LEU A 58 -15.03 14.78 1.13
C LEU A 58 -15.91 15.52 2.15
N ALA A 59 -16.95 16.24 1.70
CA ALA A 59 -17.91 16.87 2.59
C ALA A 59 -18.87 15.86 3.24
N HIS A 60 -18.98 14.64 2.71
CA HIS A 60 -19.88 13.63 3.26
C HIS A 60 -19.25 12.86 4.41
N LEU A 61 -19.93 12.88 5.56
CA LEU A 61 -19.49 12.18 6.77
C LEU A 61 -19.40 10.66 6.59
N ALA A 62 -20.17 10.09 5.67
CA ALA A 62 -20.16 8.65 5.37
C ALA A 62 -18.77 8.17 4.91
N ILE A 63 -18.06 8.98 4.13
CA ILE A 63 -16.72 8.65 3.62
C ILE A 63 -15.73 8.54 4.76
N TRP A 64 -15.72 9.54 5.64
CA TRP A 64 -14.81 9.57 6.79
C TRP A 64 -15.01 8.37 7.73
N LYS A 65 -16.24 7.87 7.87
CA LYS A 65 -16.50 6.65 8.63
C LYS A 65 -15.80 5.44 8.01
N ILE A 66 -15.95 5.23 6.71
CA ILE A 66 -15.33 4.10 6.00
C ILE A 66 -13.80 4.24 6.02
N VAL A 67 -13.28 5.45 5.79
CA VAL A 67 -11.84 5.75 5.87
C VAL A 67 -11.28 5.37 7.23
N PHE A 68 -11.91 5.83 8.31
CA PHE A 68 -11.45 5.55 9.68
C PHE A 68 -11.52 4.06 10.00
N VAL A 69 -12.62 3.39 9.65
CA VAL A 69 -12.79 1.95 9.87
C VAL A 69 -11.73 1.16 9.09
N PHE A 70 -11.49 1.50 7.82
CA PHE A 70 -10.49 0.82 6.99
C PHE A 70 -9.08 0.97 7.56
N LEU A 71 -8.69 2.18 7.97
CA LEU A 71 -7.39 2.45 8.58
C LEU A 71 -7.22 1.69 9.89
N ALA A 72 -8.22 1.76 10.77
CA ALA A 72 -8.19 1.07 12.07
C ALA A 72 -8.11 -0.45 11.89
N LEU A 73 -8.94 -1.03 11.02
CA LEU A 73 -8.96 -2.47 10.77
C LEU A 73 -7.65 -2.95 10.17
N THR A 74 -7.13 -2.23 9.17
CA THR A 74 -5.87 -2.57 8.50
C THR A 74 -4.71 -2.55 9.47
N LEU A 75 -4.63 -1.52 10.32
CA LEU A 75 -3.60 -1.41 11.34
C LEU A 75 -3.76 -2.52 12.40
N LEU A 76 -4.98 -2.79 12.86
CA LEU A 76 -5.26 -3.82 13.87
C LEU A 76 -4.86 -5.21 13.36
N VAL A 77 -5.32 -5.60 12.17
CA VAL A 77 -5.01 -6.91 11.58
C VAL A 77 -3.51 -7.08 11.39
N ARG A 78 -2.80 -6.02 10.98
CA ARG A 78 -1.34 -6.07 10.81
C ARG A 78 -0.60 -6.08 12.12
N PHE A 79 -1.04 -5.30 13.11
CA PHE A 79 -0.49 -5.33 14.46
C PHE A 79 -0.62 -6.72 15.08
N LEU A 80 -1.77 -7.36 14.92
CA LEU A 80 -2.01 -8.72 15.40
C LEU A 80 -1.16 -9.74 14.63
N SER A 81 -1.03 -9.59 13.31
CA SER A 81 -0.15 -10.43 12.49
C SER A 81 1.33 -10.29 12.89
N SER A 82 1.76 -9.08 13.24
CA SER A 82 3.15 -8.79 13.64
C SER A 82 3.53 -9.41 14.98
N PHE A 83 2.57 -9.81 15.82
CA PHE A 83 2.84 -10.47 17.11
C PHE A 83 3.57 -11.80 16.98
N VAL A 84 3.50 -12.44 15.81
CA VAL A 84 4.29 -13.64 15.49
C VAL A 84 5.80 -13.37 15.65
N PHE A 85 6.25 -12.14 15.43
CA PHE A 85 7.65 -11.72 15.49
C PHE A 85 8.04 -11.04 16.82
N ILE A 86 7.25 -11.20 17.89
CA ILE A 86 7.50 -10.54 19.19
C ILE A 86 8.87 -10.85 19.78
N LYS A 87 9.35 -12.08 19.60
CA LYS A 87 10.63 -12.53 20.17
C LYS A 87 11.83 -11.86 19.48
N ASP A 88 11.72 -11.58 18.19
CA ASP A 88 12.82 -11.03 17.39
C ASP A 88 12.84 -9.50 17.40
N LEU A 89 11.65 -8.88 17.38
CA LEU A 89 11.51 -7.42 17.20
C LEU A 89 11.23 -6.67 18.51
N GLY A 90 10.74 -7.36 19.55
CA GLY A 90 10.20 -6.74 20.76
C GLY A 90 8.96 -5.88 20.49
N PHE A 91 8.34 -5.34 21.54
CA PHE A 91 7.07 -4.60 21.40
C PHE A 91 7.17 -3.35 20.52
N ARG A 92 8.27 -2.59 20.64
CA ARG A 92 8.49 -1.41 19.79
C ARG A 92 8.75 -1.78 18.33
N GLY A 93 9.49 -2.86 18.07
CA GLY A 93 9.75 -3.33 16.72
C GLY A 93 8.48 -3.84 16.04
N ILE A 94 7.59 -4.52 16.77
CA ILE A 94 6.25 -4.88 16.27
C ILE A 94 5.46 -3.65 15.84
N LEU A 95 5.46 -2.60 16.66
CA LEU A 95 4.68 -1.39 16.36
C LEU A 95 5.18 -0.72 15.08
N LEU A 96 6.50 -0.61 14.90
CA LEU A 96 7.08 -0.07 13.66
C LEU A 96 6.85 -0.99 12.45
N PHE A 97 6.98 -2.30 12.65
CA PHE A 97 6.81 -3.29 11.58
C PHE A 97 5.36 -3.33 11.08
N SER A 98 4.39 -3.37 12.00
CA SER A 98 2.95 -3.33 11.66
C SER A 98 2.56 -2.05 10.93
N MET A 99 3.07 -0.88 11.37
CA MET A 99 2.84 0.40 10.67
C MET A 99 3.45 0.39 9.26
N SER A 100 4.65 -0.16 9.08
CA SER A 100 5.30 -0.26 7.76
C SER A 100 4.50 -1.15 6.81
N GLN A 101 3.98 -2.26 7.32
CA GLN A 101 3.18 -3.17 6.50
C GLN A 101 1.80 -2.57 6.15
N SER A 102 1.30 -1.60 6.93
CA SER A 102 -0.01 -0.94 6.78
C SER A 102 -0.10 0.08 5.64
N MET A 103 0.88 0.11 4.73
CA MET A 103 0.98 1.09 3.63
C MET A 103 0.72 0.56 2.20
N PRO A 104 -0.20 -0.39 1.92
CA PRO A 104 -0.40 -0.88 0.55
C PRO A 104 -1.28 0.08 -0.27
N LEU A 105 -0.75 1.24 -0.68
CA LEU A 105 -1.51 2.23 -1.45
C LEU A 105 -1.92 1.71 -2.83
N THR A 106 -0.94 1.28 -3.63
CA THR A 106 -1.17 0.89 -5.03
C THR A 106 -2.09 -0.32 -5.16
N LEU A 107 -1.91 -1.33 -4.31
CA LEU A 107 -2.70 -2.56 -4.35
C LEU A 107 -4.17 -2.31 -3.96
N VAL A 108 -4.42 -1.50 -2.92
CA VAL A 108 -5.78 -1.19 -2.47
C VAL A 108 -6.52 -0.41 -3.54
N ILE A 109 -5.87 0.60 -4.16
CA ILE A 109 -6.49 1.35 -5.26
C ILE A 109 -6.81 0.42 -6.43
N ALA A 110 -5.87 -0.43 -6.86
CA ALA A 110 -6.10 -1.35 -7.97
C ALA A 110 -7.28 -2.30 -7.70
N ALA A 111 -7.34 -2.88 -6.49
CA ALA A 111 -8.45 -3.74 -6.10
C ALA A 111 -9.79 -2.97 -6.01
N ALA A 112 -9.78 -1.74 -5.52
CA ALA A 112 -10.97 -0.89 -5.46
C ALA A 112 -11.48 -0.53 -6.85
N THR A 113 -10.59 -0.22 -7.81
CA THR A 113 -10.97 0.07 -9.20
C THR A 113 -11.63 -1.15 -9.85
N VAL A 114 -11.01 -2.33 -9.73
CA VAL A 114 -11.60 -3.59 -10.21
C VAL A 114 -12.97 -3.86 -9.56
N ALA A 115 -13.07 -3.68 -8.24
CA ALA A 115 -14.32 -3.88 -7.52
C ALA A 115 -15.41 -2.87 -7.94
N PHE A 116 -15.04 -1.64 -8.28
CA PHE A 116 -15.96 -0.61 -8.73
C PHE A 116 -16.43 -0.87 -10.17
N ASP A 117 -15.50 -1.22 -11.07
CA ASP A 117 -15.78 -1.54 -12.47
C ASP A 117 -16.65 -2.79 -12.61
N SER A 118 -16.47 -3.77 -11.71
CA SER A 118 -17.32 -4.96 -11.60
C SER A 118 -18.65 -4.72 -10.87
N GLN A 119 -18.97 -3.47 -10.49
CA GLN A 119 -20.17 -3.09 -9.74
C GLN A 119 -20.33 -3.79 -8.38
N SER A 120 -19.22 -4.29 -7.81
CA SER A 120 -19.19 -4.96 -6.51
C SER A 120 -19.22 -3.97 -5.34
N ILE A 121 -18.74 -2.74 -5.56
CA ILE A 121 -18.75 -1.65 -4.57
C ILE A 121 -19.37 -0.39 -5.19
N ASP A 122 -19.99 0.43 -4.35
CA ASP A 122 -20.52 1.73 -4.78
C ASP A 122 -19.43 2.82 -4.82
N GLU A 123 -19.81 3.98 -5.32
CA GLU A 123 -18.93 5.15 -5.44
C GLU A 123 -18.39 5.63 -4.09
N ILE A 124 -19.21 5.55 -3.03
CA ILE A 124 -18.83 5.97 -1.68
C ILE A 124 -17.70 5.08 -1.16
N HIS A 125 -17.82 3.75 -1.31
CA HIS A 125 -16.78 2.80 -0.91
C HIS A 125 -15.52 2.96 -1.75
N TYR A 126 -15.66 3.10 -3.07
CA TYR A 126 -14.52 3.31 -3.98
C TYR A 126 -13.66 4.50 -3.57
N PHE A 127 -14.26 5.69 -3.45
CA PHE A 127 -13.51 6.89 -3.07
C PHE A 127 -13.01 6.84 -1.62
N SER A 128 -13.77 6.21 -0.71
CA SER A 128 -13.31 6.02 0.67
C SER A 128 -12.03 5.19 0.74
N LEU A 129 -11.93 4.11 -0.05
CA LEU A 129 -10.73 3.26 -0.07
C LEU A 129 -9.51 4.00 -0.66
N ILE A 130 -9.71 4.81 -1.69
CA ILE A 130 -8.64 5.64 -2.27
C ILE A 130 -8.15 6.65 -1.24
N ILE A 131 -9.06 7.42 -0.64
CA ILE A 131 -8.74 8.44 0.37
C ILE A 131 -8.06 7.79 1.58
N ALA A 132 -8.58 6.65 2.07
CA ALA A 132 -7.98 5.93 3.17
C ALA A 132 -6.56 5.47 2.85
N SER A 133 -6.30 5.04 1.63
CA SER A 133 -4.97 4.60 1.22
C SER A 133 -3.96 5.76 1.23
N VAL A 134 -4.35 6.92 0.69
CA VAL A 134 -3.49 8.12 0.67
C VAL A 134 -3.22 8.64 2.08
N ILE A 135 -4.28 8.83 2.88
CA ILE A 135 -4.17 9.30 4.27
C ILE A 135 -3.37 8.29 5.11
N GLY A 136 -3.63 7.00 4.92
CA GLY A 136 -2.94 5.92 5.60
C GLY A 136 -1.44 5.97 5.39
N VAL A 137 -0.96 6.09 4.15
CA VAL A 137 0.49 6.19 3.89
C VAL A 137 1.12 7.36 4.65
N ILE A 138 0.47 8.53 4.64
CA ILE A 138 0.97 9.72 5.34
C ILE A 138 1.00 9.48 6.85
N ILE A 139 -0.12 9.04 7.44
CA ILE A 139 -0.23 8.82 8.89
C ILE A 139 0.80 7.78 9.37
N HIS A 140 0.89 6.63 8.70
CA HIS A 140 1.81 5.59 9.11
C HIS A 140 3.28 6.03 8.92
N SER A 141 3.62 6.76 7.84
CA SER A 141 5.00 7.21 7.58
C SER A 141 5.47 8.22 8.62
N VAL A 142 4.59 9.18 8.93
CA VAL A 142 4.83 10.18 9.96
C VAL A 142 4.97 9.50 11.32
N SER A 143 4.06 8.57 11.65
CA SER A 143 4.11 7.81 12.91
C SER A 143 5.41 7.02 13.05
N ILE A 144 5.84 6.31 12.01
CA ILE A 144 7.12 5.57 12.01
C ILE A 144 8.29 6.50 12.26
N LYS A 145 8.34 7.67 11.62
CA LYS A 145 9.41 8.65 11.81
C LYS A 145 9.50 9.12 13.27
N PHE A 146 8.36 9.50 13.85
CA PHE A 146 8.31 9.95 15.25
C PHE A 146 8.64 8.83 16.26
N LEU A 147 8.20 7.60 16.00
CA LEU A 147 8.50 6.47 16.88
C LEU A 147 9.94 5.96 16.73
N GLY A 148 10.52 6.07 15.52
CA GLY A 148 11.86 5.62 15.18
C GLY A 148 12.99 6.56 15.63
N GLU A 149 12.76 7.88 15.61
CA GLU A 149 13.78 8.89 15.99
C GLU A 149 14.27 8.74 17.44
N LYS A 150 13.49 8.14 18.34
CA LYS A 150 13.89 7.93 19.74
C LYS A 150 15.14 7.04 19.92
N LYS A 151 15.56 6.28 18.91
CA LYS A 151 16.73 5.39 18.98
C LYS A 151 18.03 6.03 18.52
N SER A 152 17.99 6.95 17.54
CA SER A 152 19.18 7.66 17.05
C SER A 152 19.91 8.43 18.15
N THR A 153 19.16 8.99 19.12
CA THR A 153 19.74 9.72 20.25
C THR A 153 20.20 8.82 21.42
N GLN A 154 19.75 7.57 21.50
CA GLN A 154 20.13 6.64 22.59
C GLN A 154 21.37 5.81 22.25
N ASP A 155 21.55 5.41 21.00
CA ASP A 155 22.75 4.68 20.57
C ASP A 155 23.98 5.63 20.52
N ALA A 156 23.79 6.89 20.10
CA ALA A 156 24.85 7.91 20.13
C ALA A 156 25.34 8.32 21.55
N LYS A 157 24.61 7.95 22.61
CA LYS A 157 24.99 8.27 24.00
C LYS A 157 25.70 7.12 24.72
N LYS A 158 25.64 5.90 24.17
CA LYS A 158 26.36 4.72 24.70
C LYS A 158 27.77 4.58 24.15
N ASP A 159 28.07 5.21 23.02
CA ASP A 159 29.41 5.20 22.42
C ASP A 159 30.36 6.27 23.03
N HIS A 160 29.87 7.04 24.01
CA HIS A 160 30.61 8.12 24.67
C HIS A 160 30.76 7.94 26.20
N GLU A 161 30.45 6.76 26.75
CA GLU A 161 30.68 6.38 28.15
C GLU A 161 31.63 5.18 28.22
#